data_AF-A0A533T5N0-F1
#
_entry.id   AF-A0A533T5N0-F1
#
_cell.length_a   1.000
_cell.length_b   1.000
_cell.length_c   1.000
_cell.angle_alpha   90.00
_cell.angle_beta   90.00
_cell.angle_gamma   90.00
#
_symmetry.space_group_name_H-M   'P 1'
#
loop_
_entity.id
_entity.type
_entity.pdbx_description
1 polymer ?
#
loop_
_entity_poly.entity_id
_entity_poly.type
_entity_poly.pdbx_seq_one_letter_code
_entity_poly.pdbx_strand_id
1 'polypeptide(L)'
;MHAKIIFTSNFEDESLIIILKGNQWWPTFEQESAEAERIVSEMKESVKESDIPLFLASKKFVLISAVTETRGTLSHENNFWVLRLLNQNLSLLQLDCQVFVHRCIKHANQIQKQINFFDTPVQLVERNRKDPIIEGKILASKKDRFFYARKQKKVEYTIGVVGFFIFIILLFITYPWPFRDHSNQTQMWLFTIFEKLIGSVAVTSLISFAQFHSFYASLHEDSIKWSIAGEPEKKAIKTLI
;
A
#
# COMPACT_ATOMS: atom_id res chain seq x y z
N MET A 1 -21.62 -3.07 -2.70
CA MET A 1 -20.32 -3.62 -2.28
C MET A 1 -19.92 -2.96 -0.98
N HIS A 2 -19.12 -3.63 -0.15
CA HIS A 2 -18.67 -3.11 1.13
C HIS A 2 -17.15 -3.20 1.28
N ALA A 3 -16.59 -2.26 2.02
CA ALA A 3 -15.17 -2.20 2.39
C ALA A 3 -15.02 -2.10 3.91
N LYS A 4 -14.00 -2.77 4.46
CA LYS A 4 -13.61 -2.64 5.88
C LYS A 4 -12.14 -2.24 5.97
N ILE A 5 -11.86 -1.18 6.73
CA ILE A 5 -10.50 -0.72 7.05
C ILE A 5 -10.37 -0.66 8.56
N ILE A 6 -9.34 -1.30 9.11
CA ILE A 6 -9.06 -1.34 10.55
C ILE A 6 -7.72 -0.64 10.80
N PHE A 7 -7.69 0.30 11.73
CA PHE A 7 -6.47 1.03 12.09
C PHE A 7 -6.47 1.45 13.55
N THR A 8 -5.28 1.68 14.10
CA THR A 8 -5.08 2.36 15.38
C THR A 8 -4.51 3.74 15.11
N SER A 9 -4.79 4.66 16.03
CA SER A 9 -4.20 5.98 15.98
C SER A 9 -4.01 6.54 17.38
N ASN A 10 -2.97 7.36 17.55
CA ASN A 10 -2.80 8.21 18.74
C ASN A 10 -3.56 9.54 18.60
N PHE A 11 -4.48 9.62 17.64
CA PHE A 11 -5.41 10.73 17.49
C PHE A 11 -6.43 10.74 18.63
N GLU A 12 -6.77 11.94 19.07
CA GLU A 12 -8.02 12.15 19.80
C GLU A 12 -9.17 12.06 18.79
N ASP A 13 -10.36 11.61 19.24
CA ASP A 13 -11.56 11.43 18.40
C ASP A 13 -11.83 12.63 17.48
N GLU A 14 -11.59 13.85 17.96
CA GLU A 14 -11.76 15.11 17.23
C GLU A 14 -10.85 15.23 16.00
N SER A 15 -9.63 14.70 16.04
CA SER A 15 -8.68 14.78 14.92
C SER A 15 -9.15 13.94 13.72
N LEU A 16 -9.79 12.78 13.97
CA LEU A 16 -10.38 11.96 12.91
C LEU A 16 -11.60 12.64 12.31
N ILE A 17 -12.43 13.27 13.14
CA ILE A 17 -13.59 14.04 12.68
C ILE A 17 -13.14 15.21 11.78
N ILE A 18 -12.04 15.89 12.09
CA ILE A 18 -11.48 16.95 11.23
C ILE A 18 -11.12 16.41 9.84
N ILE A 19 -10.45 15.25 9.77
CA ILE A 19 -10.11 14.59 8.50
C ILE A 19 -11.39 14.28 7.70
N LEU A 20 -12.42 13.76 8.36
CA LEU A 20 -13.70 13.42 7.72
C LEU A 20 -14.45 14.65 7.21
N LYS A 21 -14.51 15.73 8.00
CA LYS A 21 -15.14 17.01 7.62
C LYS A 21 -14.40 17.65 6.45
N GLY A 22 -13.07 17.68 6.48
CA GLY A 22 -12.26 18.19 5.37
C GLY A 22 -12.39 17.39 4.07
N ASN A 23 -12.93 16.16 4.13
CA ASN A 23 -13.15 15.27 2.99
C ASN A 23 -14.54 15.38 2.36
N GLN A 24 -15.43 16.27 2.85
CA GLN A 24 -16.84 16.27 2.47
C GLN A 24 -17.52 14.90 2.69
N TRP A 25 -17.01 14.15 3.68
CA TRP A 25 -17.60 12.88 4.12
C TRP A 25 -18.56 13.07 5.28
N TRP A 26 -18.63 14.29 5.81
CA TRP A 26 -19.57 14.63 6.86
C TRP A 26 -20.94 14.89 6.24
N PRO A 27 -22.00 14.19 6.69
CA PRO A 27 -23.34 14.40 6.17
C PRO A 27 -23.86 15.80 6.51
N THR A 28 -24.81 16.29 5.70
CA THR A 28 -25.51 17.55 5.95
C THR A 28 -26.57 17.45 7.04
N PHE A 29 -26.96 16.22 7.40
CA PHE A 29 -27.91 15.93 8.48
C PHE A 29 -27.20 15.65 9.81
N GLU A 30 -27.98 15.68 10.90
CA GLU A 30 -27.50 15.40 12.25
C GLU A 30 -27.21 13.90 12.45
N GLN A 31 -26.17 13.58 13.21
CA GLN A 31 -25.73 12.19 13.43
C GLN A 31 -26.74 11.32 14.20
N GLU A 32 -27.75 11.94 14.82
CA GLU A 32 -28.84 11.29 15.57
C GLU A 32 -30.17 11.30 14.79
N SER A 33 -30.15 11.70 13.52
CA SER A 33 -31.34 11.72 12.66
C SER A 33 -31.78 10.32 12.22
N ALA A 34 -33.05 10.20 11.80
CA ALA A 34 -33.60 8.97 11.22
C ALA A 34 -32.81 8.52 9.97
N GLU A 35 -32.26 9.46 9.19
CA GLU A 35 -31.38 9.18 8.05
C GLU A 35 -30.09 8.50 8.50
N ALA A 36 -29.49 8.97 9.59
CA ALA A 36 -28.30 8.37 10.17
C ALA A 36 -28.57 6.94 10.66
N GLU A 37 -29.68 6.72 11.37
CA GLU A 37 -30.12 5.39 11.83
C GLU A 37 -30.37 4.43 10.68
N ARG A 38 -30.97 4.91 9.58
CA ARG A 38 -31.17 4.10 8.37
C ARG A 38 -29.85 3.63 7.77
N ILE A 39 -28.83 4.48 7.72
CA ILE A 39 -27.50 4.11 7.20
C ILE A 39 -26.78 3.15 8.13
N VAL A 40 -26.88 3.34 9.45
CA VAL A 40 -26.35 2.39 10.44
C VAL A 40 -27.01 1.02 10.29
N SER A 41 -28.32 0.99 10.07
CA SER A 41 -29.08 -0.24 9.84
C SER A 41 -28.67 -0.92 8.54
N GLU A 42 -28.54 -0.14 7.45
CA GLU A 42 -28.03 -0.64 6.16
C GLU A 42 -26.61 -1.22 6.30
N MET A 43 -25.75 -0.54 7.08
CA MET A 43 -24.38 -1.00 7.31
C MET A 43 -24.35 -2.31 8.09
N LYS A 44 -25.21 -2.47 9.09
CA LYS A 44 -25.30 -3.68 9.92
C LYS A 44 -25.48 -4.94 9.06
N GLU A 45 -26.25 -4.87 7.98
CA GLU A 45 -26.48 -6.00 7.06
C GLU A 45 -25.18 -6.49 6.39
N SER A 46 -24.19 -5.62 6.24
CA SER A 46 -22.88 -5.95 5.66
C SER A 46 -21.84 -6.41 6.70
N VAL A 47 -22.17 -6.35 7.99
CA VAL A 47 -21.25 -6.74 9.07
C VAL A 47 -21.31 -8.26 9.25
N LYS A 48 -20.14 -8.91 9.34
CA LYS A 48 -20.04 -10.33 9.67
C LYS A 48 -20.76 -10.61 10.99
N GLU A 49 -21.49 -11.73 11.07
CA GLU A 49 -22.29 -12.10 12.25
C GLU A 49 -21.48 -12.05 13.56
N SER A 50 -20.21 -12.48 13.52
CA SER A 50 -19.28 -12.42 14.65
C SER A 50 -19.00 -11.01 15.16
N ASP A 51 -19.04 -10.02 14.28
CA ASP A 51 -18.67 -8.63 14.56
C ASP A 51 -19.90 -7.77 14.92
N ILE A 52 -21.13 -8.28 14.74
CA ILE A 52 -22.37 -7.54 15.01
C ILE A 52 -22.45 -7.04 16.46
N PRO A 53 -22.15 -7.84 17.51
CA PRO A 53 -22.23 -7.35 18.89
C PRO A 53 -21.32 -6.14 19.14
N LEU A 54 -20.10 -6.18 18.60
CA LEU A 54 -19.11 -5.10 18.70
C LEU A 54 -19.55 -3.87 17.92
N PHE A 55 -20.06 -4.08 16.71
CA PHE A 55 -20.63 -3.01 15.91
C PHE A 55 -21.76 -2.31 16.66
N LEU A 56 -22.72 -3.05 17.22
CA LEU A 56 -23.86 -2.47 17.94
C LEU A 56 -23.44 -1.70 19.19
N ALA A 57 -22.50 -2.22 19.98
CA ALA A 57 -22.05 -1.61 21.23
C ALA A 57 -21.25 -0.31 21.04
N SER A 58 -20.64 -0.10 19.87
CA SER A 58 -19.78 1.08 19.62
C SER A 58 -20.58 2.32 19.18
N LYS A 59 -20.08 3.51 19.53
CA LYS A 59 -20.53 4.79 18.96
C LYS A 59 -20.13 4.84 17.49
N LYS A 60 -21.05 5.27 16.63
CA LYS A 60 -20.88 5.31 15.16
C LYS A 60 -20.99 6.74 14.68
N PHE A 61 -20.07 7.14 13.83
CA PHE A 61 -20.16 8.36 13.03
C PHE A 61 -20.55 7.96 11.61
N VAL A 62 -21.71 8.41 11.16
CA VAL A 62 -22.20 8.20 9.80
C VAL A 62 -21.43 9.12 8.85
N LEU A 63 -21.03 8.53 7.73
CA LEU A 63 -20.25 9.17 6.68
C LEU A 63 -21.02 9.11 5.36
N ILE A 64 -21.01 10.20 4.61
CA ILE A 64 -21.51 10.26 3.23
C ILE A 64 -20.55 11.09 2.41
N SER A 65 -19.92 10.47 1.41
CA SER A 65 -19.15 11.19 0.40
C SER A 65 -20.11 11.89 -0.57
N ALA A 66 -20.07 13.22 -0.61
CA ALA A 66 -20.89 14.01 -1.54
C ALA A 66 -20.55 13.75 -3.02
N VAL A 67 -19.33 13.29 -3.32
CA VAL A 67 -18.84 13.13 -4.70
C VAL A 67 -19.18 11.77 -5.28
N THR A 68 -19.00 10.71 -4.48
CA THR A 68 -19.13 9.32 -4.92
C THR A 68 -20.41 8.66 -4.44
N GLU A 69 -21.20 9.36 -3.62
CA GLU A 69 -22.37 8.84 -2.90
C GLU A 69 -22.07 7.64 -2.00
N THR A 70 -20.79 7.38 -1.70
CA THR A 70 -20.38 6.33 -0.77
C THR A 70 -20.89 6.64 0.62
N ARG A 71 -21.57 5.67 1.23
CA ARG A 71 -22.08 5.74 2.60
C ARG A 71 -21.20 4.93 3.52
N GLY A 72 -21.09 5.31 4.77
CA GLY A 72 -20.16 4.66 5.67
C GLY A 72 -20.46 4.87 7.14
N THR A 73 -19.73 4.12 7.95
CA THR A 73 -19.65 4.34 9.40
C THR A 73 -18.20 4.28 9.85
N LEU A 74 -17.80 5.21 10.69
CA LEU A 74 -16.59 5.11 11.50
C LEU A 74 -16.99 4.78 12.93
N SER A 75 -16.47 3.70 13.49
CA SER A 75 -16.68 3.30 14.88
C SER A 75 -15.36 2.98 15.57
N HIS A 76 -15.35 3.12 16.89
CA HIS A 76 -14.26 2.67 17.74
C HIS A 76 -14.66 1.35 18.42
N GLU A 77 -14.04 0.24 18.00
CA GLU A 77 -14.35 -1.13 18.39
C GLU A 77 -13.09 -1.82 18.94
N ASN A 78 -13.13 -2.31 20.19
CA ASN A 78 -12.00 -3.01 20.82
C ASN A 78 -10.64 -2.29 20.74
N ASN A 79 -10.60 -0.97 20.97
CA ASN A 79 -9.40 -0.12 20.84
C ASN A 79 -8.89 0.06 19.39
N PHE A 80 -9.73 -0.28 18.40
CA PHE A 80 -9.45 -0.07 16.99
C PHE A 80 -10.47 0.88 16.37
N TRP A 81 -10.01 1.72 15.47
CA TRP A 81 -10.91 2.42 14.56
C TRP A 81 -11.26 1.50 13.40
N VAL A 82 -12.56 1.37 13.15
CA VAL A 82 -13.10 0.55 12.07
C VAL A 82 -13.92 1.43 11.16
N LEU A 83 -13.41 1.65 9.96
CA LEU A 83 -14.14 2.31 8.88
C LEU A 83 -14.82 1.24 8.03
N ARG A 84 -16.13 1.37 7.87
CA ARG A 84 -16.92 0.57 6.95
C ARG A 84 -17.54 1.47 5.89
N LEU A 85 -17.39 1.13 4.62
CA LEU A 85 -17.92 1.88 3.49
C LEU A 85 -18.80 1.00 2.61
N LEU A 86 -19.80 1.61 1.98
CA LEU A 86 -20.76 1.01 1.08
C LEU A 86 -20.89 1.87 -0.19
N ASN A 87 -20.67 1.24 -1.33
CA ASN A 87 -21.01 1.79 -2.65
C ASN A 87 -21.41 0.66 -3.60
N GLN A 88 -22.31 0.93 -4.54
CA GLN A 88 -22.66 -0.03 -5.59
C GLN A 88 -21.53 -0.17 -6.63
N ASN A 89 -20.78 0.90 -6.88
CA ASN A 89 -19.67 0.94 -7.83
C ASN A 89 -18.34 0.62 -7.13
N LEU A 90 -17.67 -0.44 -7.60
CA LEU A 90 -16.39 -0.91 -7.06
C LEU A 90 -15.28 0.13 -7.18
N SER A 91 -15.17 0.77 -8.35
CA SER A 91 -14.10 1.71 -8.65
C SER A 91 -14.20 2.96 -7.78
N LEU A 92 -15.43 3.43 -7.52
CA LEU A 92 -15.67 4.56 -6.60
C LEU A 92 -15.33 4.17 -5.16
N LEU A 93 -15.68 2.96 -4.74
CA LEU A 93 -15.34 2.45 -3.41
C LEU A 93 -13.81 2.33 -3.22
N GLN A 94 -13.09 1.86 -4.23
CA GLN A 94 -11.62 1.81 -4.24
C GLN A 94 -11.00 3.19 -4.11
N LEU A 95 -11.51 4.15 -4.89
CA LEU A 95 -11.06 5.53 -4.85
C LEU A 95 -11.26 6.14 -3.45
N ASP A 96 -12.44 5.98 -2.86
CA ASP A 96 -12.72 6.51 -1.51
C ASP A 96 -11.84 5.87 -0.43
N CYS A 97 -11.60 4.56 -0.51
CA CYS A 97 -10.65 3.89 0.39
C CYS A 97 -9.24 4.50 0.25
N GLN A 98 -8.76 4.69 -0.98
CA GLN A 98 -7.45 5.27 -1.24
C GLN A 98 -7.35 6.71 -0.73
N VAL A 99 -8.36 7.54 -1.00
CA VAL A 99 -8.44 8.93 -0.55
C VAL A 99 -8.43 9.00 0.97
N PHE A 100 -9.23 8.18 1.65
CA PHE A 100 -9.26 8.13 3.11
C PHE A 100 -7.88 7.80 3.69
N VAL A 101 -7.29 6.68 3.27
CA VAL A 101 -5.97 6.24 3.75
C VAL A 101 -4.91 7.31 3.48
N HIS A 102 -4.90 7.90 2.28
CA HIS A 102 -3.96 8.96 1.94
C HIS A 102 -4.12 10.19 2.84
N ARG A 103 -5.36 10.65 3.06
CA ARG A 103 -5.66 11.82 3.91
C ARG A 103 -5.27 11.56 5.37
N CYS A 104 -5.55 10.37 5.89
CA CYS A 104 -5.15 9.97 7.23
C CYS A 104 -3.63 9.97 7.40
N ILE A 105 -2.88 9.40 6.46
CA ILE A 105 -1.40 9.40 6.49
C ILE A 105 -0.87 10.83 6.39
N LYS A 106 -1.41 11.63 5.45
CA LYS A 106 -0.99 13.02 5.26
C LYS A 106 -1.20 13.84 6.52
N HIS A 107 -2.37 13.73 7.15
CA HIS A 107 -2.68 14.43 8.38
C HIS A 107 -1.81 13.96 9.55
N ALA A 108 -1.61 12.64 9.71
CA ALA A 108 -0.72 12.06 10.72
C ALA A 108 0.69 12.65 10.64
N ASN A 109 1.25 12.74 9.43
CA ASN A 109 2.56 13.33 9.18
C ASN A 109 2.61 14.83 9.51
N GLN A 110 1.55 15.58 9.20
CA GLN A 110 1.48 17.01 9.49
C GLN A 110 1.49 17.30 10.99
N ILE A 111 0.76 16.51 11.78
CA ILE A 111 0.66 16.69 13.23
C ILE A 111 1.68 15.84 14.02
N GLN A 112 2.62 15.20 13.31
CA GLN A 112 3.66 14.33 13.88
C GLN A 112 3.12 13.21 14.79
N LYS A 113 1.90 12.73 14.54
CA LYS A 113 1.30 11.58 15.24
C LYS A 113 1.39 10.33 14.37
N GLN A 114 1.32 9.16 15.01
CA GLN A 114 1.36 7.87 14.31
C GLN A 114 -0.05 7.35 14.05
N ILE A 115 -0.27 6.84 12.84
CA ILE A 115 -1.41 6.03 12.46
C ILE A 115 -0.88 4.69 11.94
N ASN A 116 -1.39 3.60 12.50
CA ASN A 116 -0.97 2.25 12.12
C ASN A 116 -2.18 1.52 11.56
N PHE A 117 -2.14 1.22 10.27
CA PHE A 117 -3.10 0.34 9.64
C PHE A 117 -2.72 -1.11 9.98
N PHE A 118 -3.68 -1.92 10.38
CA PHE A 118 -3.41 -3.33 10.63
C PHE A 118 -3.08 -4.05 9.33
N ASP A 119 -2.26 -5.11 9.41
CA ASP A 119 -1.89 -5.96 8.27
C ASP A 119 -3.07 -6.70 7.61
N THR A 120 -4.29 -6.54 8.14
CA THR A 120 -5.51 -6.98 7.47
C THR A 120 -5.71 -6.21 6.16
N PRO A 121 -5.80 -6.92 5.02
CA PRO A 121 -6.09 -6.29 3.75
C PRO A 121 -7.46 -5.61 3.79
N VAL A 122 -7.60 -4.48 3.07
CA VAL A 122 -8.90 -3.87 2.80
C VAL A 122 -9.67 -4.82 1.90
N GLN A 123 -10.66 -5.51 2.47
CA GLN A 123 -11.47 -6.46 1.73
C GLN A 123 -12.64 -5.73 1.08
N LEU A 124 -12.74 -5.83 -0.25
CA LEU A 124 -13.91 -5.41 -1.02
C LEU A 124 -14.76 -6.64 -1.32
N VAL A 125 -15.98 -6.64 -0.79
CA VAL A 125 -16.88 -7.77 -0.83
C VAL A 125 -18.22 -7.32 -1.41
N GLU A 126 -18.84 -8.14 -2.24
CA GLU A 126 -20.19 -7.88 -2.73
C GLU A 126 -21.23 -8.07 -1.60
N ARG A 127 -22.31 -7.30 -1.59
CA ARG A 127 -23.27 -7.24 -0.47
C ARG A 127 -23.83 -8.62 -0.06
N ASN A 128 -23.89 -9.57 -1.01
CA ASN A 128 -24.45 -10.91 -0.80
C ASN A 128 -23.40 -12.04 -0.85
N ARG A 129 -22.10 -11.72 -1.04
CA ARG A 129 -21.03 -12.73 -1.08
C ARG A 129 -20.24 -12.69 0.22
N LYS A 130 -19.74 -13.86 0.65
CA LYS A 130 -18.85 -13.96 1.81
C LYS A 130 -17.37 -13.84 1.44
N ASP A 131 -17.04 -14.15 0.19
CA ASP A 131 -15.66 -14.15 -0.30
C ASP A 131 -15.25 -12.77 -0.85
N PRO A 132 -14.04 -12.27 -0.52
CA PRO A 132 -13.54 -11.02 -1.06
C PRO A 132 -13.31 -11.13 -2.56
N ILE A 133 -13.70 -10.10 -3.30
CA ILE A 133 -13.46 -10.00 -4.74
C ILE A 133 -12.09 -9.34 -4.97
N ILE A 134 -11.78 -8.32 -4.17
CA ILE A 134 -10.52 -7.58 -4.24
C ILE A 134 -9.97 -7.39 -2.83
N GLU A 135 -8.67 -7.59 -2.69
CA GLU A 135 -7.90 -7.29 -1.48
C GLU A 135 -6.97 -6.09 -1.74
N GLY A 136 -7.07 -5.08 -0.88
CA GLY A 136 -6.21 -3.90 -0.89
C GLY A 136 -5.15 -3.96 0.18
N LYS A 137 -3.88 -3.97 -0.22
CA LYS A 137 -2.75 -3.82 0.71
C LYS A 137 -2.42 -2.35 0.93
N ILE A 138 -2.53 -1.88 2.17
CA ILE A 138 -2.19 -0.52 2.54
C ILE A 138 -0.67 -0.35 2.57
N LEU A 139 -0.14 0.63 1.84
CA LEU A 139 1.29 0.95 1.78
C LEU A 139 1.54 2.30 2.45
N ALA A 140 1.35 2.34 3.77
CA ALA A 140 1.34 3.57 4.55
C ALA A 140 2.73 4.19 4.74
N SER A 141 3.76 3.38 5.00
CA SER A 141 5.11 3.88 5.26
C SER A 141 6.08 3.65 4.10
N LYS A 142 7.17 4.44 4.06
CA LYS A 142 8.30 4.20 3.13
C LYS A 142 8.88 2.79 3.30
N LYS A 143 8.92 2.28 4.55
CA LYS A 143 9.41 0.93 4.84
C LYS A 143 8.50 -0.14 4.23
N ASP A 144 7.19 0.01 4.35
CA ASP A 144 6.22 -0.94 3.78
C ASP A 144 6.25 -0.94 2.27
N ARG A 145 6.33 0.25 1.65
CA ARG A 145 6.52 0.41 0.20
C ARG A 145 7.80 -0.27 -0.27
N PHE A 146 8.90 -0.07 0.46
CA PHE A 146 10.19 -0.67 0.09
C PHE A 146 10.16 -2.20 0.23
N PHE A 147 9.61 -2.71 1.33
CA PHE A 147 9.48 -4.15 1.56
C PHE A 147 8.59 -4.79 0.50
N TYR A 148 7.47 -4.14 0.16
CA TYR A 148 6.58 -4.58 -0.90
C TYR A 148 7.29 -4.59 -2.26
N ALA A 149 7.99 -3.51 -2.62
CA ALA A 149 8.79 -3.43 -3.84
C ALA A 149 9.83 -4.56 -3.90
N ARG A 150 10.56 -4.79 -2.82
CA ARG A 150 11.58 -5.85 -2.72
C ARG A 150 10.98 -7.24 -2.87
N LYS A 151 9.78 -7.49 -2.33
CA LYS A 151 9.09 -8.77 -2.47
C LYS A 151 8.66 -9.02 -3.93
N GLN A 152 8.10 -8.01 -4.60
CA GLN A 152 7.62 -8.14 -5.97
C GLN A 152 8.76 -8.20 -7.01
N LYS A 153 9.76 -7.32 -6.84
CA LYS A 153 10.92 -7.17 -7.72
C LYS A 153 12.18 -7.78 -7.10
N LYS A 154 12.02 -8.97 -6.51
CA LYS A 154 13.12 -9.67 -5.80
C LYS A 154 14.30 -9.94 -6.73
N VAL A 155 14.03 -10.36 -7.97
CA VAL A 155 15.07 -10.71 -8.94
C VAL A 155 15.85 -9.47 -9.33
N GLU A 156 15.17 -8.39 -9.70
CA GLU A 156 15.78 -7.12 -10.09
C GLU A 156 16.56 -6.49 -8.93
N TYR A 157 16.01 -6.52 -7.71
CA TYR A 157 16.72 -6.07 -6.52
C TYR A 157 17.98 -6.92 -6.25
N THR A 158 17.89 -8.25 -6.33
CA THR A 158 19.02 -9.14 -6.11
C THR A 158 20.09 -8.97 -7.18
N ILE A 159 19.72 -8.89 -8.46
CA ILE A 159 20.68 -8.67 -9.56
C ILE A 159 21.37 -7.30 -9.39
N GLY A 160 20.62 -6.25 -9.06
CA GLY A 160 21.19 -4.93 -8.79
C GLY A 160 22.22 -4.97 -7.66
N VAL A 161 21.85 -5.52 -6.50
CA VAL A 161 22.74 -5.59 -5.33
C VAL A 161 23.96 -6.48 -5.58
N VAL A 162 23.75 -7.72 -6.06
CA VAL A 162 24.84 -8.67 -6.32
C VAL A 162 25.75 -8.16 -7.41
N GLY A 163 25.19 -7.66 -8.51
CA GLY A 163 25.97 -7.11 -9.61
C GLY A 163 26.78 -5.88 -9.19
N PHE A 164 26.25 -5.01 -8.33
CA PHE A 164 27.01 -3.91 -7.75
C PHE A 164 28.20 -4.38 -6.90
N PHE A 165 28.00 -5.40 -6.06
CA PHE A 165 29.12 -5.98 -5.29
C PHE A 165 30.17 -6.62 -6.19
N ILE A 166 29.76 -7.38 -7.22
CA ILE A 166 30.69 -7.98 -8.20
C ILE A 166 31.44 -6.88 -8.95
N PHE A 167 30.77 -5.81 -9.35
CA PHE A 167 31.39 -4.65 -10.00
C PHE A 167 32.47 -4.01 -9.12
N ILE A 168 32.18 -3.78 -7.82
CA ILE A 168 33.16 -3.26 -6.87
C ILE A 168 34.36 -4.21 -6.74
N ILE A 169 34.12 -5.51 -6.58
CA ILE A 169 35.19 -6.51 -6.47
C ILE A 169 36.06 -6.51 -7.73
N LEU A 170 35.44 -6.50 -8.91
CA LEU A 170 36.16 -6.45 -10.19
C LEU A 170 37.00 -5.17 -10.29
N LEU A 171 36.46 -4.01 -9.92
CA LEU A 171 37.20 -2.76 -9.87
C LEU A 171 38.40 -2.85 -8.91
N PHE A 172 38.25 -3.41 -7.71
CA PHE A 172 39.37 -3.58 -6.78
C PHE A 172 40.44 -4.55 -7.29
N ILE A 173 40.06 -5.58 -8.06
CA ILE A 173 41.01 -6.51 -8.68
C ILE A 173 41.76 -5.85 -9.83
N THR A 174 41.08 -5.04 -10.66
CA THR A 174 41.66 -4.38 -11.84
C THR A 174 42.34 -3.04 -11.55
N TYR A 175 42.00 -2.35 -10.46
CA TYR A 175 42.57 -1.06 -10.08
C TYR A 175 44.09 -1.09 -9.79
N PRO A 176 44.65 -2.07 -9.06
CA PRO A 176 46.09 -2.17 -8.84
C PRO A 176 46.85 -2.79 -10.03
N TRP A 177 46.17 -3.10 -11.14
CA TRP A 177 46.79 -3.77 -12.28
C TRP A 177 47.91 -2.99 -13.00
N PRO A 178 47.89 -1.65 -13.07
CA PRO A 178 49.02 -0.87 -13.60
C PRO A 178 50.35 -1.10 -12.87
N PHE A 179 50.32 -1.70 -11.68
CA PHE A 179 51.48 -1.99 -10.84
C PHE A 179 51.96 -3.45 -10.93
N ARG A 180 51.38 -4.28 -11.82
CA ARG A 180 51.76 -5.68 -12.02
C ARG A 180 52.68 -5.87 -13.23
N ASP A 181 53.46 -6.95 -13.18
CA ASP A 181 54.45 -7.29 -14.20
C ASP A 181 53.79 -7.62 -15.55
N HIS A 182 54.03 -6.78 -16.55
CA HIS A 182 53.43 -6.89 -17.89
C HIS A 182 53.97 -8.08 -18.71
N SER A 183 55.01 -8.76 -18.22
CA SER A 183 55.59 -9.95 -18.86
C SER A 183 54.75 -11.23 -18.65
N ASN A 184 53.82 -11.23 -17.69
CA ASN A 184 53.02 -12.40 -17.37
C ASN A 184 51.75 -12.47 -18.25
N GLN A 185 51.77 -13.34 -19.27
CA GLN A 185 50.66 -13.52 -20.22
C GLN A 185 49.34 -13.97 -19.56
N THR A 186 49.39 -14.81 -18.53
CA THR A 186 48.20 -15.28 -17.80
C THR A 186 47.53 -14.11 -17.07
N GLN A 187 48.33 -13.20 -16.52
CA GLN A 187 47.83 -11.98 -15.90
C GLN A 187 47.16 -11.07 -16.94
N MET A 188 47.82 -10.77 -18.04
CA MET A 188 47.24 -9.97 -19.15
C MET A 188 45.90 -10.54 -19.65
N TRP A 189 45.80 -11.86 -19.81
CA TRP A 189 44.57 -12.52 -20.25
C TRP A 189 43.42 -12.36 -19.24
N LEU A 190 43.69 -12.56 -17.94
CA LEU A 190 42.70 -12.36 -16.87
C LEU A 190 42.21 -10.92 -16.79
N PHE A 191 43.11 -9.94 -16.97
CA PHE A 191 42.76 -8.53 -17.00
C PHE A 191 41.76 -8.20 -18.12
N THR A 192 42.04 -8.64 -19.35
CA THR A 192 41.13 -8.41 -20.49
C THR A 192 39.75 -9.02 -20.27
N ILE A 193 39.67 -10.18 -19.59
CA ILE A 193 38.39 -10.79 -19.23
C ILE A 193 37.64 -9.92 -18.22
N PHE A 194 38.31 -9.52 -17.12
CA PHE A 194 37.66 -8.71 -16.10
C PHE A 194 37.22 -7.35 -16.62
N GLU A 195 38.04 -6.68 -17.43
CA GLU A 195 37.71 -5.40 -18.07
C GLU A 195 36.43 -5.48 -18.92
N LYS A 196 36.28 -6.55 -19.72
CA LYS A 196 35.07 -6.78 -20.52
C LYS A 196 33.85 -7.11 -19.66
N LEU A 197 34.04 -7.83 -18.55
CA LEU A 197 32.96 -8.18 -17.63
C LEU A 197 32.47 -6.97 -16.81
N ILE A 198 33.35 -6.05 -16.43
CA ILE A 198 33.01 -4.84 -15.66
C ILE A 198 31.89 -4.06 -16.34
N GLY A 199 32.01 -3.81 -17.65
CA GLY A 199 31.00 -3.06 -18.41
C GLY A 199 29.64 -3.75 -18.44
N SER A 200 29.61 -5.06 -18.71
CA SER A 200 28.37 -5.83 -18.74
C SER A 200 27.69 -5.89 -17.37
N VAL A 201 28.46 -6.18 -16.30
CA VAL A 201 27.94 -6.22 -14.93
C VAL A 201 27.42 -4.84 -14.50
N ALA A 202 28.12 -3.76 -14.84
CA ALA A 202 27.70 -2.40 -14.53
C ALA A 202 26.35 -2.06 -15.19
N VAL A 203 26.20 -2.30 -16.49
CA VAL A 203 24.96 -2.01 -17.22
C VAL A 203 23.80 -2.85 -16.69
N THR A 204 23.99 -4.16 -16.49
CA THR A 204 22.94 -5.05 -15.97
C THR A 204 22.50 -4.64 -14.56
N SER A 205 23.44 -4.27 -13.68
CA SER A 205 23.14 -3.80 -12.32
C SER A 205 22.36 -2.49 -12.34
N LEU A 206 22.78 -1.54 -13.20
CA LEU A 206 22.15 -0.23 -13.32
C LEU A 206 20.71 -0.37 -13.84
N ILE A 207 20.47 -1.17 -14.88
CA ILE A 207 19.13 -1.42 -15.41
C ILE A 207 18.25 -2.06 -14.34
N SER A 208 18.77 -3.06 -13.63
CA SER A 208 18.01 -3.76 -12.58
C SER A 208 17.64 -2.82 -11.42
N PHE A 209 18.56 -1.94 -11.01
CA PHE A 209 18.26 -0.88 -10.04
C PHE A 209 17.26 0.13 -10.56
N ALA A 210 17.39 0.57 -11.81
CA ALA A 210 16.45 1.52 -12.42
C ALA A 210 15.03 0.94 -12.47
N GLN A 211 14.88 -0.33 -12.85
CA GLN A 211 13.59 -1.03 -12.83
C GLN A 211 13.00 -1.14 -11.41
N PHE A 212 13.83 -1.49 -10.43
CA PHE A 212 13.42 -1.54 -9.04
C PHE A 212 12.96 -0.16 -8.51
N HIS A 213 13.76 0.89 -8.76
CA HIS A 213 13.46 2.24 -8.30
C HIS A 213 12.28 2.86 -9.02
N SER A 214 12.11 2.59 -10.32
CA SER A 214 10.91 2.99 -11.08
C SER A 214 9.65 2.35 -10.50
N PHE A 215 9.69 1.04 -10.19
CA PHE A 215 8.58 0.37 -9.50
C PHE A 215 8.34 0.93 -8.10
N TYR A 216 9.39 1.17 -7.31
CA TYR A 216 9.25 1.77 -5.98
C TYR A 216 8.67 3.18 -6.03
N ALA A 217 9.03 3.99 -7.02
CA ALA A 217 8.49 5.32 -7.23
C ALA A 217 7.00 5.28 -7.59
N SER A 218 6.54 4.33 -8.41
CA SER A 218 5.10 4.17 -8.71
C SER A 218 4.27 3.68 -7.52
N LEU A 219 4.89 3.23 -6.43
CA LEU A 219 4.19 2.97 -5.16
C LEU A 219 3.92 4.25 -4.35
N HIS A 220 4.49 5.40 -4.72
CA HIS A 220 4.19 6.66 -4.02
C HIS A 220 2.84 7.26 -4.39
N GLU A 221 2.34 6.95 -5.59
CA GLU A 221 1.07 7.45 -6.11
C GLU A 221 -0.12 6.75 -5.44
N ASP A 222 0.00 5.45 -5.16
CA ASP A 222 -1.08 4.65 -4.58
C ASP A 222 -0.90 4.39 -3.08
N SER A 223 -1.85 4.85 -2.27
CA SER A 223 -1.92 4.53 -0.83
C SER A 223 -2.34 3.08 -0.55
N ILE A 224 -3.08 2.47 -1.47
CA ILE A 224 -3.55 1.08 -1.42
C ILE A 224 -3.23 0.41 -2.75
N LYS A 225 -2.53 -0.73 -2.71
CA LYS A 225 -2.36 -1.61 -3.88
C LYS A 225 -3.42 -2.69 -3.87
N TRP A 226 -4.28 -2.65 -4.88
CA TRP A 226 -5.37 -3.60 -5.07
C TRP A 226 -4.88 -4.86 -5.80
N SER A 227 -5.42 -6.00 -5.41
CA SER A 227 -5.16 -7.31 -6.02
C SER A 227 -6.44 -8.15 -6.00
N ILE A 228 -6.61 -9.03 -6.98
CA ILE A 228 -7.75 -9.96 -7.02
C ILE A 228 -7.50 -11.05 -5.98
N ALA A 229 -8.51 -11.32 -5.15
CA ALA A 229 -8.39 -12.34 -4.11
C ALA A 229 -8.11 -13.72 -4.74
N GLY A 230 -7.09 -14.43 -4.23
CA GLY A 230 -6.73 -15.77 -4.71
C GLY A 230 -5.88 -15.82 -5.98
N GLU A 231 -5.61 -14.70 -6.67
CA GLU A 231 -4.59 -14.65 -7.72
C GLU A 231 -3.23 -14.28 -7.13
N PRO A 232 -2.11 -14.89 -7.61
CA PRO A 232 -0.80 -14.42 -7.24
C PRO A 232 -0.65 -12.94 -7.62
N GLU A 233 -0.18 -12.12 -6.68
CA GLU A 233 0.00 -10.64 -6.76
C GLU A 233 0.67 -10.13 -8.07
N LYS A 234 1.23 -11.03 -8.88
CA LYS A 234 1.86 -10.79 -10.19
C LYS A 234 0.89 -10.58 -11.37
N LYS A 235 -0.39 -11.01 -11.30
CA LYS A 235 -1.31 -10.95 -12.47
C LYS A 235 -2.24 -9.74 -12.51
N ALA A 236 -2.55 -9.12 -11.38
CA ALA A 236 -3.53 -8.02 -11.31
C ALA A 236 -3.13 -6.74 -12.09
N ILE A 237 -1.86 -6.60 -12.48
CA ILE A 237 -1.35 -5.39 -13.17
C ILE A 237 -1.69 -5.39 -14.67
N LYS A 238 -2.09 -6.52 -15.28
CA LYS A 238 -2.33 -6.61 -16.73
C LYS A 238 -3.80 -6.67 -17.17
N THR A 239 -4.75 -6.76 -16.24
CA THR A 239 -6.16 -7.04 -16.58
C THR A 239 -7.10 -5.84 -16.43
N LEU A 240 -6.57 -4.63 -16.19
CA LEU A 240 -7.35 -3.40 -16.00
C LEU A 240 -7.05 -2.32 -17.04
N ILE A 241 -6.74 -2.72 -18.28
CA ILE A 241 -6.79 -1.85 -19.47
C ILE A 241 -7.76 -2.47 -20.47
#